data_AF-A0A0U5CD17-F1
#
_entry.id   AF-A0A0U5CD17-F1
#
_cell.length_a   1.000
_cell.length_b   1.000
_cell.length_c   1.000
_cell.angle_alpha   90.00
_cell.angle_beta   90.00
_cell.angle_gamma   90.00
#
_symmetry.space_group_name_H-M   'P 1'
#
loop_
_entity.id
_entity.type
_entity.pdbx_description
1 polymer ?
#
loop_
_entity_poly.entity_id
_entity_poly.type
_entity_poly.pdbx_seq_one_letter_code
_entity_poly.pdbx_strand_id
1 'polypeptide(L)'
;MVRNIVVIGGTSHPQLTQSICDILGIPPADVLLSKFSVGETRVEIKESVRGKDVYILQSGGGKVNDHLLELLITISACKTASARRVTAVLPLFPYSRQSDIPYNKAGAPLVKSSVEAKQSNGYTFESTPPTPHPGRSEAGGYMSGVSVDNLQRSLAKAQLEDSTGSPVKKRQPNGLTRSDTLESLKSDSSKSTLPNGSVDESQNKIDKFQPRPGYKQWVAQAGTLVADLLTCAGADHIITMDLHDPQYQGFFDIPVDNLYGRPLLKNYIMRNIPNYKQTVIVSPDAGGAKRATAIADSMGVEFALIHKVCYSNDPA
;
A
#
# COMPACT_ATOMS: atom_id res chain seq x y z
N MET A 1 40.27 -10.07 2.24
CA MET A 1 38.86 -10.28 2.62
C MET A 1 38.01 -9.42 1.69
N VAL A 2 37.85 -9.86 0.42
CA VAL A 2 37.23 -9.05 -0.63
C VAL A 2 35.72 -9.26 -0.54
N ARG A 3 34.97 -8.19 -0.24
CA ARG A 3 33.54 -8.26 0.03
C ARG A 3 32.81 -8.68 -1.25
N ASN A 4 32.10 -9.81 -1.23
CA ASN A 4 31.24 -10.31 -2.32
C ASN A 4 29.97 -9.44 -2.47
N ILE A 5 30.14 -8.13 -2.61
CA ILE A 5 29.06 -7.15 -2.72
C ILE A 5 29.12 -6.46 -4.08
N VAL A 6 27.95 -6.21 -4.66
CA VAL A 6 27.77 -5.42 -5.89
C VAL A 6 26.73 -4.36 -5.62
N VAL A 7 27.02 -3.13 -6.03
CA VAL A 7 26.10 -2.00 -5.86
C VAL A 7 25.68 -1.49 -7.23
N ILE A 8 24.40 -1.63 -7.55
CA ILE A 8 23.78 -1.15 -8.78
C ILE A 8 23.02 0.13 -8.46
N GLY A 9 23.32 1.22 -9.17
CA GLY A 9 22.54 2.45 -9.10
C GLY A 9 21.50 2.55 -10.21
N GLY A 10 20.27 2.88 -9.87
CA GLY A 10 19.23 3.24 -10.84
C GLY A 10 19.37 4.67 -11.38
N THR A 11 18.50 5.05 -12.31
CA THR A 11 18.50 6.36 -12.98
C THR A 11 18.03 7.51 -12.11
N SER A 12 17.36 7.24 -10.98
CA SER A 12 16.73 8.28 -10.16
C SER A 12 17.74 9.26 -9.54
N HIS A 13 18.81 8.75 -8.93
CA HIS A 13 19.80 9.55 -8.17
C HIS A 13 21.21 8.94 -8.27
N PRO A 14 21.92 9.10 -9.42
CA PRO A 14 23.26 8.51 -9.60
C PRO A 14 24.31 9.08 -8.62
N GLN A 15 24.17 10.34 -8.22
CA GLN A 15 25.07 11.00 -7.26
C GLN A 15 25.05 10.32 -5.89
N LEU A 16 23.88 9.85 -5.44
CA LEU A 16 23.72 9.14 -4.18
C LEU A 16 24.42 7.77 -4.24
N THR A 17 24.25 7.05 -5.35
CA THR A 17 24.95 5.78 -5.60
C THR A 17 26.45 5.97 -5.53
N GLN A 18 26.99 6.99 -6.22
CA GLN A 18 28.42 7.27 -6.21
C GLN A 18 28.92 7.55 -4.79
N SER A 19 28.21 8.41 -4.03
CA SER A 19 28.58 8.76 -2.66
C SER A 19 28.62 7.53 -1.73
N ILE A 20 27.66 6.60 -1.89
CA ILE A 20 27.62 5.36 -1.11
C ILE A 20 28.78 4.43 -1.51
N CYS A 21 29.04 4.28 -2.81
CA CYS A 21 30.17 3.51 -3.33
C CYS A 21 31.52 4.05 -2.85
N ASP A 22 31.71 5.36 -2.84
CA ASP A 22 32.93 6.03 -2.37
C ASP A 22 33.18 5.76 -0.88
N ILE A 23 32.13 5.84 -0.04
CA ILE A 23 32.21 5.53 1.39
C ILE A 23 32.53 4.03 1.62
N LEU A 24 31.96 3.15 0.79
CA LEU A 24 32.19 1.71 0.89
C LEU A 24 33.54 1.27 0.31
N GLY A 25 34.22 2.13 -0.45
CA GLY A 25 35.48 1.83 -1.13
C GLY A 25 35.33 0.81 -2.25
N ILE A 26 34.18 0.80 -2.93
CA ILE A 26 33.89 -0.11 -4.05
C ILE A 26 33.40 0.69 -5.28
N PRO A 27 33.68 0.24 -6.51
CA PRO A 27 33.13 0.89 -7.69
C PRO A 27 31.63 0.55 -7.84
N PRO A 28 30.81 1.47 -8.40
CA PRO A 28 29.45 1.14 -8.82
C PRO A 28 29.48 0.13 -9.98
N ALA A 29 28.42 -0.66 -10.07
CA ALA A 29 28.29 -1.68 -11.09
C ALA A 29 28.08 -1.12 -12.50
N ASP A 30 28.63 -1.78 -13.53
CA ASP A 30 28.38 -1.40 -14.92
C ASP A 30 27.04 -1.95 -15.40
N VAL A 31 26.06 -1.06 -15.55
CA VAL A 31 24.69 -1.37 -15.95
C VAL A 31 24.25 -0.37 -17.02
N LEU A 32 23.64 -0.88 -18.09
CA LEU A 32 22.98 -0.07 -19.10
C LEU A 32 21.52 0.11 -18.70
N LEU A 33 21.15 1.33 -18.34
CA LEU A 33 19.78 1.75 -18.08
C LEU A 33 19.35 2.70 -19.20
N SER A 34 18.34 2.32 -19.98
CA SER A 34 17.84 3.12 -21.09
C SER A 34 16.35 2.91 -21.31
N LYS A 35 15.74 3.72 -22.17
CA LYS A 35 14.37 3.52 -22.63
C LYS A 35 14.37 3.25 -24.14
N PHE A 36 13.56 2.30 -24.57
CA PHE A 36 13.27 2.10 -25.99
C PHE A 36 12.48 3.29 -26.55
N SER A 37 12.43 3.44 -27.87
CA SER A 37 11.68 4.52 -28.53
C SER A 37 10.19 4.53 -28.19
N VAL A 38 9.63 3.36 -27.85
CA VAL A 38 8.23 3.18 -27.43
C VAL A 38 8.00 3.60 -25.96
N GLY A 39 9.07 3.83 -25.19
CA GLY A 39 9.01 4.26 -23.79
C GLY A 39 9.23 3.15 -22.75
N GLU A 40 9.35 1.89 -23.19
CA GLU A 40 9.66 0.73 -22.35
C GLU A 40 11.07 0.81 -21.76
N THR A 41 11.24 0.35 -20.52
CA THR A 41 12.52 0.38 -19.82
C THR A 41 13.38 -0.82 -20.21
N ARG A 42 14.64 -0.56 -20.57
CA ARG A 42 15.67 -1.56 -20.87
C ARG A 42 16.75 -1.53 -19.78
N VAL A 43 17.04 -2.71 -19.22
CA VAL A 43 18.09 -2.91 -18.21
C VAL A 43 19.02 -4.02 -18.68
N GLU A 44 20.33 -3.76 -18.73
CA GLU A 44 21.34 -4.78 -19.00
C GLU A 44 22.48 -4.69 -17.98
N ILE A 45 22.70 -5.78 -17.25
CA ILE A 45 23.79 -5.89 -16.28
C ILE A 45 25.01 -6.41 -17.06
N LYS A 46 26.10 -5.62 -17.11
CA LYS A 46 27.29 -5.96 -17.90
C LYS A 46 28.37 -6.71 -17.14
N GLU A 47 28.17 -6.91 -15.83
CA GLU A 47 29.08 -7.67 -15.00
C GLU A 47 28.41 -8.90 -14.36
N SER A 48 29.21 -9.86 -13.91
CA SER A 48 28.68 -11.05 -13.24
C SER A 48 28.24 -10.73 -11.81
N VAL A 49 26.97 -11.00 -11.52
CA VAL A 49 26.37 -10.93 -10.17
C VAL A 49 26.20 -12.29 -9.50
N ARG A 50 26.59 -13.38 -10.18
CA ARG A 50 26.38 -14.76 -9.72
C ARG A 50 27.04 -15.01 -8.37
N GLY A 51 26.25 -15.48 -7.40
CA GLY A 51 26.74 -15.80 -6.05
C GLY A 51 27.16 -14.59 -5.20
N LYS A 52 26.93 -13.36 -5.68
CA LYS A 52 27.23 -12.12 -4.95
C LYS A 52 25.99 -11.57 -4.23
N ASP A 53 26.22 -10.72 -3.25
CA ASP A 53 25.18 -9.91 -2.61
C ASP A 53 25.00 -8.62 -3.40
N VAL A 54 23.83 -8.45 -4.00
CA VAL A 54 23.52 -7.30 -4.85
C VAL A 54 22.66 -6.31 -4.08
N TYR A 55 23.04 -5.05 -4.11
CA TYR A 55 22.29 -3.92 -3.56
C TYR A 55 21.88 -3.02 -4.71
N ILE A 56 20.58 -2.82 -4.91
CA ILE A 56 20.04 -1.98 -5.99
C ILE A 56 19.49 -0.71 -5.37
N LEU A 57 20.11 0.43 -5.69
CA LEU A 57 19.69 1.74 -5.19
C LEU A 57 18.75 2.39 -6.20
N GLN A 58 17.49 2.56 -5.79
CA GLN A 58 16.53 3.31 -6.59
C GLN A 58 15.55 4.06 -5.68
N SER A 59 15.35 5.34 -5.96
CA SER A 59 14.41 6.20 -5.24
C SER A 59 13.20 6.54 -6.11
N GLY A 60 12.02 6.66 -5.49
CA GLY A 60 10.78 7.07 -6.16
C GLY A 60 10.69 8.57 -6.50
N GLY A 61 11.78 9.32 -6.53
CA GLY A 61 11.75 10.77 -6.82
C GLY A 61 11.47 11.06 -8.31
N GLY A 62 10.60 12.02 -8.61
CA GLY A 62 10.30 12.43 -9.99
C GLY A 62 9.36 11.47 -10.71
N LYS A 63 9.87 10.68 -11.68
CA LYS A 63 9.08 9.73 -12.47
C LYS A 63 8.91 8.39 -11.71
N VAL A 64 8.09 8.44 -10.65
CA VAL A 64 7.87 7.33 -9.70
C VAL A 64 7.69 5.97 -10.39
N ASN A 65 6.80 5.90 -11.39
CA ASN A 65 6.46 4.65 -12.08
C ASN A 65 7.61 4.11 -12.93
N ASP A 66 8.29 4.99 -13.66
CA ASP A 66 9.43 4.59 -14.48
C ASP A 66 10.55 4.01 -13.61
N HIS A 67 10.85 4.68 -12.49
CA HIS A 67 11.89 4.23 -11.55
C HIS A 67 11.49 2.93 -10.85
N LEU A 68 10.22 2.76 -10.49
CA LEU A 68 9.71 1.53 -9.90
C LEU A 68 9.83 0.36 -10.89
N LEU A 69 9.41 0.54 -12.14
CA LEU A 69 9.54 -0.51 -13.17
C LEU A 69 11.00 -0.83 -13.47
N GLU A 70 11.87 0.18 -13.55
CA GLU A 70 13.32 -0.03 -13.71
C GLU A 70 13.89 -0.87 -12.56
N LEU A 71 13.50 -0.58 -11.31
CA LEU A 71 13.92 -1.35 -10.14
C LEU A 71 13.45 -2.80 -10.22
N LEU A 72 12.16 -3.03 -10.51
CA LEU A 72 11.59 -4.38 -10.61
C LEU A 72 12.29 -5.22 -11.68
N ILE A 73 12.55 -4.64 -12.85
CA ILE A 73 13.28 -5.31 -13.94
C ILE A 73 14.72 -5.61 -13.51
N THR A 74 15.39 -4.68 -12.82
CA THR A 74 16.76 -4.87 -12.32
C THR A 74 16.84 -5.98 -11.28
N ILE A 75 15.89 -6.04 -10.33
CA ILE A 75 15.80 -7.11 -9.32
C ILE A 75 15.63 -8.46 -10.02
N SER A 76 14.68 -8.56 -10.96
CA SER A 76 14.41 -9.79 -11.71
C SER A 76 15.61 -10.25 -12.54
N ALA A 77 16.32 -9.32 -13.18
CA ALA A 77 17.55 -9.60 -13.91
C ALA A 77 18.66 -10.14 -13.00
N CYS A 78 18.86 -9.54 -11.81
CA CYS A 78 19.83 -10.02 -10.83
C CYS A 78 19.49 -11.41 -10.30
N LYS A 79 18.20 -11.66 -10.02
CA LYS A 79 17.73 -12.96 -9.54
C LYS A 79 17.93 -14.05 -10.59
N THR A 80 17.57 -13.78 -11.83
CA THR A 80 17.77 -14.69 -12.97
C THR A 80 19.26 -14.95 -13.24
N ALA A 81 20.11 -13.94 -13.04
CA ALA A 81 21.57 -14.06 -13.11
C ALA A 81 22.20 -14.78 -11.89
N SER A 82 21.39 -15.43 -11.05
CA SER A 82 21.83 -16.24 -9.91
C SER A 82 22.59 -15.45 -8.83
N ALA A 83 22.19 -14.20 -8.57
CA ALA A 83 22.63 -13.47 -7.38
C ALA A 83 22.30 -14.28 -6.11
N ARG A 84 23.20 -14.24 -5.12
CA ARG A 84 23.00 -14.94 -3.84
C ARG A 84 21.86 -14.30 -3.05
N ARG A 85 21.83 -12.97 -3.04
CA ARG A 85 20.86 -12.14 -2.34
C ARG A 85 20.68 -10.83 -3.10
N VAL A 86 19.43 -10.38 -3.25
CA VAL A 86 19.10 -9.08 -3.84
C VAL A 86 18.44 -8.20 -2.78
N THR A 87 19.10 -7.11 -2.42
CA THR A 87 18.57 -6.10 -1.49
C THR A 87 18.14 -4.87 -2.27
N ALA A 88 16.88 -4.47 -2.16
CA ALA A 88 16.40 -3.22 -2.73
C ALA A 88 16.60 -2.09 -1.71
N VAL A 89 17.37 -1.07 -2.09
CA VAL A 89 17.64 0.11 -1.28
C VAL A 89 16.82 1.27 -1.83
N LEU A 90 15.78 1.65 -1.09
CA LEU A 90 14.78 2.65 -1.45
C LEU A 90 14.79 3.82 -0.46
N PRO A 91 15.67 4.83 -0.63
CA PRO A 91 15.72 5.98 0.27
C PRO A 91 14.37 6.71 0.40
N LEU A 92 13.61 6.79 -0.70
CA LEU A 92 12.22 7.24 -0.69
C LEU A 92 11.34 6.11 -1.23
N PHE A 93 10.55 5.53 -0.32
CA PHE A 93 9.65 4.43 -0.68
C PHE A 93 8.46 4.93 -1.52
N PRO A 94 8.27 4.43 -2.75
CA PRO A 94 7.20 4.87 -3.64
C PRO A 94 5.83 4.47 -3.08
N TYR A 95 4.79 5.28 -3.33
CA TYR A 95 3.41 5.02 -2.89
C TYR A 95 3.17 4.95 -1.36
N SER A 96 4.17 5.25 -0.51
CA SER A 96 4.05 5.22 0.95
C SER A 96 3.03 6.19 1.56
N ARG A 97 2.53 7.16 0.80
CA ARG A 97 1.49 8.12 1.27
C ARG A 97 0.07 7.59 1.14
N GLN A 98 -0.14 6.56 0.33
CA GLN A 98 -1.44 5.95 0.14
C GLN A 98 -1.61 4.89 1.20
N SER A 99 -1.97 5.32 2.42
CA SER A 99 -2.16 4.41 3.54
C SER A 99 -3.26 3.42 3.20
N ASP A 100 -2.91 2.14 3.16
CA ASP A 100 -3.89 1.08 3.06
C ASP A 100 -4.73 1.06 4.34
N ILE A 101 -6.02 0.76 4.23
CA ILE A 101 -6.86 0.45 5.39
C ILE A 101 -6.13 -0.66 6.17
N PRO A 102 -5.94 -0.53 7.50
CA PRO A 102 -5.07 -1.43 8.27
C PRO A 102 -5.28 -2.88 7.86
N TYR A 103 -4.20 -3.47 7.36
CA TYR A 103 -4.16 -4.80 6.80
C TYR A 103 -4.54 -5.79 7.90
N ASN A 104 -5.81 -6.17 7.94
CA ASN A 104 -6.32 -7.18 8.85
C ASN A 104 -6.09 -8.55 8.18
N LYS A 105 -4.83 -9.02 8.12
CA LYS A 105 -4.56 -10.45 7.87
C LYS A 105 -5.37 -11.18 8.93
N ALA A 106 -6.20 -12.15 8.55
CA ALA A 106 -6.86 -13.01 9.53
C ALA A 106 -5.77 -13.62 10.43
N GLY A 107 -5.71 -13.21 11.71
CA GLY A 107 -4.69 -13.64 12.66
C GLY A 107 -3.63 -12.61 13.06
N ALA A 108 -3.63 -11.38 12.53
CA ALA A 108 -2.79 -10.31 13.06
C ALA A 108 -3.31 -9.84 14.44
N PRO A 109 -2.46 -9.74 15.48
CA PRO A 109 -2.91 -9.30 16.79
C PRO A 109 -3.40 -7.85 16.69
N LEU A 110 -4.68 -7.65 17.00
CA LEU A 110 -5.32 -6.34 17.00
C LEU A 110 -4.64 -5.46 18.04
N VAL A 111 -3.74 -4.58 17.62
CA VAL A 111 -3.33 -3.45 18.45
C VAL A 111 -4.52 -2.50 18.49
N LYS A 112 -5.41 -2.70 19.47
CA LYS A 112 -6.47 -1.75 19.78
C LYS A 112 -5.78 -0.43 20.15
N SER A 113 -5.93 0.58 19.30
CA SER A 113 -5.64 1.96 19.66
C SER A 113 -6.42 2.29 20.94
N SER A 114 -5.69 2.49 22.02
CA SER A 114 -6.23 2.76 23.35
C SER A 114 -6.75 4.19 23.45
N VAL A 115 -7.88 4.49 22.80
CA VAL A 115 -8.73 5.64 23.12
C VAL A 115 -10.16 5.25 22.77
N GLU A 116 -10.86 4.66 23.74
CA GLU A 116 -12.32 4.75 23.98
C GLU A 116 -12.75 3.60 24.90
N ALA A 117 -12.58 3.82 26.20
CA ALA A 117 -13.28 3.04 27.21
C ALA A 117 -14.73 3.54 27.28
N LYS A 118 -15.66 2.82 26.63
CA LYS A 118 -17.07 2.83 27.01
C LYS A 118 -17.43 1.47 27.59
N GLN A 119 -17.83 1.50 28.86
CA GLN A 119 -18.45 0.43 29.60
C GLN A 119 -19.76 0.00 28.92
N SER A 120 -19.95 -1.30 28.69
CA SER A 120 -21.12 -2.05 29.18
C SER A 120 -21.15 -3.48 28.62
N ASN A 121 -21.44 -4.41 29.52
CA ASN A 121 -21.91 -5.79 29.36
C ASN A 121 -20.89 -6.86 28.91
N GLY A 122 -20.47 -7.63 29.91
CA GLY A 122 -19.58 -8.77 29.80
C GLY A 122 -20.18 -9.90 28.94
N TYR A 123 -19.34 -10.44 28.08
CA TYR A 123 -19.56 -11.69 27.39
C TYR A 123 -18.55 -12.69 27.93
N THR A 124 -19.04 -13.76 28.56
CA THR A 124 -18.21 -14.87 29.04
C THR A 124 -17.95 -15.82 27.89
N PHE A 125 -16.67 -16.12 27.67
CA PHE A 125 -16.17 -17.02 26.64
C PHE A 125 -16.37 -18.48 27.08
N GLU A 126 -17.51 -19.06 26.73
CA GLU A 126 -17.69 -20.52 26.78
C GLU A 126 -18.63 -20.93 25.64
N SER A 127 -18.08 -21.06 24.44
CA SER A 127 -18.77 -21.64 23.28
C SER A 127 -18.39 -23.10 23.13
N THR A 128 -18.85 -23.94 24.06
CA THR A 128 -18.96 -25.38 23.82
C THR A 128 -20.43 -25.73 23.58
N PRO A 129 -20.77 -26.35 22.44
CA PRO A 129 -22.12 -26.87 22.22
C PRO A 129 -22.48 -27.87 23.33
N PRO A 130 -23.72 -27.86 23.88
CA PRO A 130 -24.11 -28.87 24.85
C PRO A 130 -24.18 -30.23 24.14
N THR A 131 -23.22 -31.10 24.44
CA THR A 131 -23.27 -32.52 24.08
C THR A 131 -24.24 -33.22 25.03
N PRO A 132 -25.28 -33.89 24.53
CA PRO A 132 -26.22 -34.61 25.40
C PRO A 132 -25.49 -35.74 26.15
N HIS A 133 -25.50 -35.69 27.48
CA HIS A 133 -25.11 -36.81 28.34
C HIS A 133 -26.37 -37.44 28.96
N PRO A 134 -26.48 -38.77 29.04
CA PRO A 134 -27.59 -39.42 29.74
C PRO A 134 -27.47 -39.19 31.26
N GLY A 135 -28.52 -38.66 31.90
CA GLY A 135 -28.66 -38.72 33.37
C GLY A 135 -28.91 -37.43 34.15
N ARG A 136 -29.33 -36.31 33.53
CA ARG A 136 -29.72 -35.10 34.28
C ARG A 136 -31.24 -34.88 34.22
N SER A 137 -31.87 -34.81 35.39
CA SER A 137 -33.30 -34.58 35.58
C SER A 137 -33.71 -33.14 35.24
N GLU A 138 -34.82 -33.01 34.51
CA GLU A 138 -35.44 -31.74 34.14
C GLU A 138 -36.24 -31.13 35.30
N ALA A 139 -36.05 -29.84 35.53
CA ALA A 139 -37.00 -28.91 36.13
C ALA A 139 -36.60 -27.53 35.58
N GLY A 140 -37.44 -26.69 34.99
CA GLY A 140 -38.89 -26.60 34.93
C GLY A 140 -39.17 -25.09 34.84
N GLY A 141 -39.57 -24.61 33.65
CA GLY A 141 -39.78 -23.18 33.40
C GLY A 141 -40.39 -22.96 32.01
N TYR A 142 -41.71 -23.07 31.95
CA TYR A 142 -42.55 -22.97 30.76
C TYR A 142 -42.85 -21.51 30.34
N MET A 143 -43.30 -21.39 29.07
CA MET A 143 -44.09 -20.34 28.39
C MET A 143 -43.30 -19.43 27.41
N SER A 144 -43.68 -19.18 26.15
CA SER A 144 -44.71 -19.71 25.24
C SER A 144 -44.48 -19.11 23.82
N GLY A 145 -44.54 -19.94 22.77
CA GLY A 145 -45.08 -19.60 21.43
C GLY A 145 -44.27 -18.74 20.44
N VAL A 146 -43.52 -19.38 19.52
CA VAL A 146 -43.35 -18.89 18.13
C VAL A 146 -43.50 -20.06 17.16
N SER A 147 -44.46 -19.92 16.25
CA SER A 147 -45.04 -20.94 15.38
C SER A 147 -44.15 -21.35 14.21
N VAL A 148 -44.24 -22.64 13.86
CA VAL A 148 -43.46 -23.35 12.83
C VAL A 148 -43.97 -23.11 11.39
N ASP A 149 -44.83 -22.11 11.19
CA ASP A 149 -45.58 -21.92 9.94
C ASP A 149 -44.83 -21.17 8.82
N ASN A 150 -43.70 -20.50 9.13
CA ASN A 150 -42.98 -19.69 8.14
C ASN A 150 -41.92 -20.46 7.34
N LEU A 151 -41.48 -21.62 7.82
CA LEU A 151 -40.52 -22.49 7.11
C LEU A 151 -41.21 -23.41 6.10
N GLN A 152 -42.45 -23.82 6.38
CA GLN A 152 -43.21 -24.73 5.51
C GLN A 152 -43.75 -24.01 4.26
N ARG A 153 -43.95 -22.69 4.33
CA ARG A 153 -44.46 -21.86 3.22
C ARG A 153 -43.39 -21.49 2.20
N SER A 154 -42.09 -21.53 2.54
CA SER A 154 -40.99 -21.29 1.59
C SER A 154 -40.56 -22.56 0.83
N LEU A 155 -40.81 -23.74 1.39
CA LEU A 155 -40.49 -25.04 0.76
C LEU A 155 -41.57 -25.52 -0.22
N ALA A 156 -42.85 -25.21 0.03
CA ALA A 156 -43.96 -25.57 -0.87
C ALA A 156 -44.02 -24.75 -2.17
N LYS A 157 -43.21 -23.69 -2.31
CA LYS A 157 -43.17 -22.83 -3.51
C LYS A 157 -42.04 -23.19 -4.49
N ALA A 158 -41.21 -24.18 -4.15
CA ALA A 158 -40.05 -24.60 -4.94
C ALA A 158 -40.24 -25.96 -5.66
N GLN A 159 -41.40 -26.60 -5.53
CA GLN A 159 -41.73 -27.86 -6.21
C GLN A 159 -43.19 -27.84 -6.65
N LEU A 160 -43.48 -27.41 -7.88
CA LEU A 160 -44.65 -27.75 -8.72
C LEU A 160 -44.72 -26.76 -9.89
N GLU A 161 -44.01 -27.02 -10.99
CA GLU A 161 -44.46 -26.69 -12.36
C GLU A 161 -43.76 -27.66 -13.32
N ASP A 162 -44.40 -28.80 -13.62
CA ASP A 162 -44.12 -29.55 -14.84
C ASP A 162 -45.38 -30.30 -15.33
N SER A 163 -45.63 -30.18 -16.64
CA SER A 163 -46.56 -30.92 -17.53
C SER A 163 -48.08 -30.63 -17.54
N THR A 164 -48.60 -30.09 -18.67
CA THR A 164 -49.32 -30.87 -19.73
C THR A 164 -49.95 -30.01 -20.85
N GLY A 165 -49.61 -30.29 -22.13
CA GLY A 165 -50.54 -30.36 -23.29
C GLY A 165 -50.75 -29.17 -24.27
N SER A 166 -50.37 -29.33 -25.55
CA SER A 166 -50.53 -28.39 -26.72
C SER A 166 -51.83 -28.60 -27.55
N PRO A 167 -52.20 -27.75 -28.57
CA PRO A 167 -51.65 -27.84 -29.95
C PRO A 167 -51.56 -26.55 -30.85
N VAL A 168 -50.47 -26.49 -31.64
CA VAL A 168 -50.28 -26.09 -33.08
C VAL A 168 -50.83 -24.76 -33.68
N LYS A 169 -49.91 -23.86 -34.14
CA LYS A 169 -49.69 -23.48 -35.57
C LYS A 169 -48.41 -22.64 -35.81
N LYS A 170 -47.79 -22.86 -36.97
CA LYS A 170 -46.42 -22.51 -37.46
C LYS A 170 -46.12 -21.01 -37.73
N ARG A 171 -44.87 -20.56 -37.49
CA ARG A 171 -43.99 -19.86 -38.47
C ARG A 171 -42.54 -19.70 -37.96
N GLN A 172 -41.61 -19.53 -38.91
CA GLN A 172 -40.16 -19.85 -38.93
C GLN A 172 -39.22 -18.67 -38.52
N PRO A 173 -37.86 -18.83 -38.52
CA PRO A 173 -36.96 -18.39 -37.46
C PRO A 173 -36.27 -17.04 -37.72
N ASN A 174 -35.71 -16.43 -36.68
CA ASN A 174 -34.51 -15.59 -36.79
C ASN A 174 -33.76 -15.60 -35.46
N GLY A 175 -32.61 -16.27 -35.43
CA GLY A 175 -31.63 -16.14 -34.37
C GLY A 175 -30.78 -14.89 -34.59
N LEU A 176 -30.37 -14.23 -33.51
CA LEU A 176 -29.27 -13.28 -33.54
C LEU A 176 -28.37 -13.45 -32.32
N THR A 177 -27.10 -13.40 -32.66
CA THR A 177 -25.88 -13.79 -31.97
C THR A 177 -25.30 -12.66 -31.14
N ARG A 178 -24.39 -13.02 -30.23
CA ARG A 178 -23.45 -12.13 -29.53
C ARG A 178 -22.77 -11.15 -30.51
N SER A 179 -22.65 -9.89 -30.13
CA SER A 179 -21.82 -8.91 -30.83
C SER A 179 -20.56 -8.56 -30.03
N ASP A 180 -19.45 -8.70 -30.73
CA ASP A 180 -18.07 -8.48 -30.34
C ASP A 180 -17.70 -7.02 -30.09
N THR A 181 -16.69 -6.84 -29.25
CA THR A 181 -15.84 -5.66 -29.09
C THR A 181 -15.07 -5.32 -30.36
N LEU A 182 -15.22 -4.09 -30.87
CA LEU A 182 -14.16 -3.35 -31.56
C LEU A 182 -14.56 -1.86 -31.65
N GLU A 183 -13.70 -0.96 -31.18
CA GLU A 183 -13.14 0.11 -32.01
C GLU A 183 -12.15 0.98 -31.22
N SER A 184 -10.96 1.11 -31.82
CA SER A 184 -9.88 2.01 -31.44
C SER A 184 -9.78 3.08 -32.53
N LEU A 185 -9.18 4.22 -32.16
CA LEU A 185 -8.71 5.34 -32.97
C LEU A 185 -9.72 6.45 -33.28
N LYS A 186 -9.48 7.62 -32.67
CA LYS A 186 -9.19 8.86 -33.39
C LYS A 186 -8.37 9.81 -32.53
N SER A 187 -7.12 9.95 -32.93
CA SER A 187 -6.21 11.05 -32.59
C SER A 187 -6.66 12.30 -33.32
N ASP A 188 -6.83 13.42 -32.61
CA ASP A 188 -6.85 14.74 -33.24
C ASP A 188 -5.83 15.68 -32.59
N SER A 189 -4.97 16.18 -33.46
CA SER A 189 -3.97 17.21 -33.24
C SER A 189 -4.61 18.57 -33.02
N SER A 190 -4.15 19.31 -32.01
CA SER A 190 -4.22 20.78 -32.06
C SER A 190 -2.96 21.40 -31.43
N LYS A 191 -2.29 22.24 -32.21
CA LYS A 191 -1.26 23.19 -31.76
C LYS A 191 -1.97 24.41 -31.16
N SER A 192 -1.51 24.91 -30.01
CA SER A 192 -1.57 26.33 -29.67
C SER A 192 -0.51 26.70 -28.63
N THR A 193 -0.20 27.99 -28.61
CA THR A 193 1.03 28.65 -28.17
C THR A 193 1.06 28.99 -26.67
N LEU A 194 2.25 29.03 -26.06
CA LEU A 194 2.65 29.44 -24.69
C LEU A 194 2.01 30.75 -24.16
N PRO A 195 1.91 31.05 -22.82
CA PRO A 195 3.06 31.10 -21.88
C PRO A 195 2.83 30.72 -20.39
N ASN A 196 3.95 30.65 -19.65
CA ASN A 196 4.15 30.48 -18.20
C ASN A 196 2.94 30.71 -17.28
N GLY A 197 2.64 29.72 -16.45
CA GLY A 197 1.72 29.81 -15.31
C GLY A 197 2.15 28.88 -14.18
N SER A 198 2.26 29.44 -12.98
CA SER A 198 2.45 28.80 -11.68
C SER A 198 1.60 27.53 -11.51
N VAL A 199 2.21 26.45 -11.00
CA VAL A 199 1.50 25.24 -10.62
C VAL A 199 0.68 25.54 -9.37
N ASP A 200 -0.59 25.87 -9.57
CA ASP A 200 -1.56 26.12 -8.50
C ASP A 200 -2.03 24.78 -7.93
N GLU A 201 -1.74 24.57 -6.65
CA GLU A 201 -2.01 23.35 -5.89
C GLU A 201 -3.45 23.35 -5.35
N SER A 202 -4.42 23.65 -6.22
CA SER A 202 -5.81 23.84 -5.81
C SER A 202 -6.79 23.24 -6.83
N GLN A 203 -7.13 21.96 -6.60
CA GLN A 203 -8.49 21.39 -6.74
C GLN A 203 -8.44 19.86 -6.60
N ASN A 204 -8.24 19.37 -5.38
CA ASN A 204 -8.73 18.05 -4.98
C ASN A 204 -10.03 18.25 -4.18
N LYS A 205 -11.11 18.64 -4.85
CA LYS A 205 -12.46 18.34 -4.36
C LYS A 205 -12.67 16.85 -4.55
N ILE A 206 -12.23 16.06 -3.58
CA ILE A 206 -12.62 14.66 -3.50
C ILE A 206 -14.06 14.67 -3.00
N ASP A 207 -15.01 14.46 -3.89
CA ASP A 207 -16.37 14.10 -3.51
C ASP A 207 -16.29 12.96 -2.50
N LYS A 208 -16.70 13.21 -1.26
CA LYS A 208 -16.71 12.20 -0.20
C LYS A 208 -17.73 11.13 -0.60
N PHE A 209 -17.24 10.05 -1.20
CA PHE A 209 -18.05 8.88 -1.53
C PHE A 209 -18.77 8.38 -0.28
N GLN A 210 -20.11 8.42 -0.30
CA GLN A 210 -20.93 7.81 0.74
C GLN A 210 -21.31 6.41 0.29
N PRO A 211 -20.72 5.34 0.86
CA PRO A 211 -21.09 3.98 0.51
C PRO A 211 -22.58 3.76 0.82
N ARG A 212 -23.29 3.09 -0.09
CA ARG A 212 -24.64 2.60 0.19
C ARG A 212 -24.59 1.65 1.39
N PRO A 213 -25.63 1.59 2.26
CA PRO A 213 -25.70 0.61 3.33
C PRO A 213 -25.44 -0.81 2.78
N GLY A 214 -24.42 -1.50 3.30
CA GLY A 214 -23.98 -2.82 2.84
C GLY A 214 -22.89 -2.83 1.74
N TYR A 215 -22.52 -1.68 1.18
CA TYR A 215 -21.39 -1.58 0.26
C TYR A 215 -20.12 -1.17 1.00
N LYS A 216 -19.09 -2.03 0.96
CA LYS A 216 -17.75 -1.65 1.44
C LYS A 216 -17.05 -0.86 0.34
N GLN A 217 -16.62 0.37 0.63
CA GLN A 217 -15.78 1.12 -0.30
C GLN A 217 -14.49 0.33 -0.56
N TRP A 218 -14.22 0.05 -1.84
CA TRP A 218 -12.96 -0.54 -2.27
C TRP A 218 -11.94 0.59 -2.44
N VAL A 219 -10.92 0.60 -1.59
CA VAL A 219 -9.79 1.51 -1.69
C VAL A 219 -8.61 0.72 -2.22
N ALA A 220 -7.98 1.21 -3.29
CA ALA A 220 -6.80 0.59 -3.84
C ALA A 220 -5.69 0.55 -2.78
N GLN A 221 -5.10 -0.62 -2.57
CA GLN A 221 -4.03 -0.82 -1.60
C GLN A 221 -2.67 -0.72 -2.28
N ALA A 222 -2.27 0.51 -2.63
CA ALA A 222 -1.07 0.73 -3.43
C ALA A 222 0.22 0.33 -2.68
N GLY A 223 0.23 0.49 -1.36
CA GLY A 223 1.34 0.09 -0.50
C GLY A 223 1.62 -1.41 -0.57
N THR A 224 0.59 -2.19 -0.29
CA THR A 224 0.60 -3.64 -0.34
C THR A 224 0.98 -4.13 -1.75
N LEU A 225 0.38 -3.55 -2.79
CA LEU A 225 0.71 -3.89 -4.17
C LEU A 225 2.21 -3.70 -4.49
N VAL A 226 2.81 -2.58 -4.07
CA VAL A 226 4.24 -2.32 -4.31
C VAL A 226 5.11 -3.31 -3.53
N ALA A 227 4.74 -3.64 -2.29
CA ALA A 227 5.46 -4.64 -1.50
C ALA A 227 5.41 -6.03 -2.16
N ASP A 228 4.24 -6.44 -2.63
CA ASP A 228 4.04 -7.70 -3.36
C ASP A 228 4.86 -7.74 -4.65
N LEU A 229 4.85 -6.66 -5.42
CA LEU A 229 5.63 -6.56 -6.67
C LEU A 229 7.13 -6.68 -6.42
N LEU A 230 7.67 -6.01 -5.40
CA LEU A 230 9.09 -6.09 -5.04
C LEU A 230 9.48 -7.50 -4.60
N THR A 231 8.64 -8.13 -3.78
CA THR A 231 8.84 -9.50 -3.30
C THR A 231 8.77 -10.50 -4.47
N CYS A 232 7.77 -10.36 -5.33
CA CYS A 232 7.59 -11.22 -6.51
C CYS A 232 8.68 -11.04 -7.57
N ALA A 233 9.23 -9.82 -7.73
CA ALA A 233 10.38 -9.58 -8.60
C ALA A 233 11.65 -10.33 -8.12
N GLY A 234 11.68 -10.71 -6.84
CA GLY A 234 12.76 -11.51 -6.25
C GLY A 234 13.66 -10.74 -5.27
N ALA A 235 13.17 -9.64 -4.67
CA ALA A 235 13.87 -8.99 -3.58
C ALA A 235 13.87 -9.90 -2.34
N ASP A 236 15.04 -10.07 -1.72
CA ASP A 236 15.21 -10.87 -0.50
C ASP A 236 15.25 -9.99 0.76
N HIS A 237 15.48 -8.69 0.60
CA HIS A 237 15.60 -7.72 1.68
C HIS A 237 15.31 -6.29 1.19
N ILE A 238 14.69 -5.47 2.03
CA ILE A 238 14.43 -4.05 1.74
C ILE A 238 15.18 -3.18 2.73
N ILE A 239 15.87 -2.14 2.25
CA ILE A 239 16.40 -1.06 3.08
C ILE A 239 15.71 0.23 2.64
N THR A 240 15.12 0.96 3.57
CA THR A 240 14.44 2.23 3.29
C THR A 240 14.72 3.26 4.36
N MET A 241 14.25 4.49 4.19
CA MET A 241 14.47 5.59 5.14
C MET A 241 13.17 6.36 5.39
N ASP A 242 12.87 6.56 6.68
CA ASP A 242 11.75 7.37 7.18
C ASP A 242 10.43 7.09 6.45
N LEU A 243 9.99 5.82 6.45
CA LEU A 243 8.68 5.43 5.96
C LEU A 243 7.57 6.35 6.50
N HIS A 244 6.61 6.70 5.63
CA HIS A 244 5.52 7.62 6.00
C HIS A 244 4.70 7.10 7.18
N ASP A 245 4.37 5.80 7.16
CA ASP A 245 3.82 5.06 8.28
C ASP A 245 4.76 3.87 8.58
N PRO A 246 5.28 3.72 9.82
CA PRO A 246 6.09 2.56 10.18
C PRO A 246 5.39 1.20 9.96
N GLN A 247 4.06 1.16 9.92
CA GLN A 247 3.28 -0.06 9.68
C GLN A 247 3.54 -0.70 8.31
N TYR A 248 4.05 0.05 7.33
CA TYR A 248 4.41 -0.49 6.01
C TYR A 248 5.42 -1.64 6.08
N GLN A 249 6.21 -1.74 7.16
CA GLN A 249 7.11 -2.89 7.38
C GLN A 249 6.32 -4.21 7.44
N GLY A 250 5.10 -4.19 7.96
CA GLY A 250 4.24 -5.37 8.07
C GLY A 250 3.61 -5.82 6.76
N PHE A 251 3.78 -5.07 5.67
CA PHE A 251 3.30 -5.46 4.34
C PHE A 251 4.29 -6.35 3.59
N PHE A 252 5.52 -6.45 4.07
CA PHE A 252 6.53 -7.31 3.49
C PHE A 252 6.59 -8.64 4.23
N ASP A 253 6.63 -9.73 3.47
CA ASP A 253 6.99 -11.05 4.00
C ASP A 253 8.52 -11.23 4.14
N ILE A 254 9.30 -10.28 3.61
CA ILE A 254 10.77 -10.23 3.66
C ILE A 254 11.25 -9.19 4.68
N PRO A 255 12.48 -9.31 5.23
CA PRO A 255 13.00 -8.34 6.18
C PRO A 255 13.08 -6.92 5.58
N VAL A 256 12.73 -5.93 6.42
CA VAL A 256 12.76 -4.50 6.06
C VAL A 256 13.52 -3.72 7.12
N ASP A 257 14.66 -3.15 6.72
CA ASP A 257 15.40 -2.18 7.52
C ASP A 257 14.88 -0.77 7.24
N ASN A 258 14.08 -0.21 8.16
CA ASN A 258 13.64 1.18 8.10
C ASN A 258 14.61 2.09 8.89
N LEU A 259 15.47 2.77 8.17
CA LEU A 259 16.43 3.73 8.73
C LEU A 259 15.74 5.05 9.10
N TYR A 260 16.29 5.77 10.07
CA TYR A 260 15.74 7.07 10.52
C TYR A 260 16.75 8.19 10.31
N GLY A 261 16.35 9.26 9.62
CA GLY A 261 17.14 10.47 9.42
C GLY A 261 17.20 11.39 10.65
N ARG A 262 16.38 11.12 11.68
CA ARG A 262 16.29 11.92 12.91
C ARG A 262 17.65 12.24 13.56
N PRO A 263 18.60 11.30 13.74
CA PRO A 263 19.90 11.62 14.33
C PRO A 263 20.71 12.61 13.49
N LEU A 264 20.61 12.53 12.15
CA LEU A 264 21.28 13.45 11.24
C LEU A 264 20.66 14.85 11.32
N LEU A 265 19.33 14.94 11.32
CA LEU A 265 18.61 16.21 11.50
C LEU A 265 18.94 16.87 12.84
N LYS A 266 18.94 16.10 13.93
CA LYS A 266 19.34 16.60 15.26
C LYS A 266 20.75 17.18 15.22
N ASN A 267 21.71 16.43 14.68
CA ASN A 267 23.09 16.89 14.59
C ASN A 267 23.23 18.15 13.72
N TYR A 268 22.46 18.22 12.63
CA TYR A 268 22.40 19.40 11.77
C TYR A 268 21.87 20.63 12.52
N ILE A 269 20.73 20.52 13.20
CA ILE A 269 20.13 21.60 14.00
C ILE A 269 21.13 22.09 15.06
N MET A 270 21.72 21.16 15.83
CA MET A 270 22.66 21.52 16.90
C MET A 270 23.92 22.24 16.40
N ARG A 271 24.38 21.96 15.18
CA ARG A 271 25.59 22.56 14.61
C ARG A 271 25.33 23.85 13.83
N ASN A 272 24.19 23.95 13.15
CA ASN A 272 23.94 25.03 12.19
C ASN A 272 22.98 26.09 12.71
N ILE A 273 22.17 25.79 13.74
CA ILE A 273 21.20 26.76 14.29
C ILE A 273 21.77 27.36 15.58
N PRO A 274 22.11 28.67 15.59
CA PRO A 274 22.57 29.33 16.80
C PRO A 274 21.46 29.33 17.86
N ASN A 275 21.83 29.15 19.13
CA ASN A 275 20.90 29.09 20.25
C ASN A 275 19.75 28.07 20.06
N TYR A 276 20.03 26.91 19.46
CA TYR A 276 19.02 25.87 19.19
C TYR A 276 18.15 25.50 20.41
N LYS A 277 18.67 25.66 21.64
CA LYS A 277 17.93 25.42 22.89
C LYS A 277 16.72 26.33 23.10
N GLN A 278 16.67 27.49 22.44
CA GLN A 278 15.56 28.44 22.47
C GLN A 278 14.60 28.27 21.29
N THR A 279 14.81 27.23 20.46
CA THR A 279 13.95 26.97 19.30
C THR A 279 12.73 26.15 19.67
N VAL A 280 11.70 26.24 18.84
CA VAL A 280 10.49 25.42 18.93
C VAL A 280 10.42 24.54 17.69
N ILE A 281 10.24 23.24 17.87
CA ILE A 281 10.02 22.31 16.76
C ILE A 281 8.54 22.32 16.41
N VAL A 282 8.23 22.62 15.15
CA VAL A 282 6.85 22.77 14.69
C VAL A 282 6.45 21.59 13.79
N SER A 283 5.33 20.93 14.09
CA SER A 283 4.68 20.02 13.16
C SER A 283 3.76 20.79 12.21
N PRO A 284 3.90 20.62 10.88
CA PRO A 284 3.06 21.33 9.91
C PRO A 284 1.61 20.83 9.87
N ASP A 285 1.35 19.62 10.37
CA ASP A 285 0.02 19.01 10.44
C ASP A 285 -0.09 18.06 11.65
N ALA A 286 -1.28 17.51 11.85
CA ALA A 286 -1.53 16.56 12.94
C ALA A 286 -0.84 15.20 12.74
N GLY A 287 -0.62 14.75 11.50
CA GLY A 287 0.03 13.47 11.19
C GLY A 287 1.52 13.47 11.53
N GLY A 288 2.19 14.61 11.37
CA GLY A 288 3.60 14.82 11.70
C GLY A 288 3.89 14.98 13.20
N ALA A 289 2.86 15.11 14.04
CA ALA A 289 3.01 15.48 15.45
C ALA A 289 3.98 14.55 16.20
N LYS A 290 3.77 13.24 16.09
CA LYS A 290 4.64 12.23 16.74
C LYS A 290 6.11 12.37 16.33
N ARG A 291 6.37 12.70 15.06
CA ARG A 291 7.73 12.87 14.52
C ARG A 291 8.39 14.11 15.10
N ALA A 292 7.67 15.23 15.11
CA ALA A 292 8.13 16.50 15.64
C ALA A 292 8.37 16.44 17.16
N THR A 293 7.44 15.87 17.93
CA THR A 293 7.61 15.65 19.38
C THR A 293 8.83 14.80 19.67
N ALA A 294 9.02 13.69 18.93
CA ALA A 294 10.17 12.82 19.15
C ALA A 294 11.53 13.45 18.79
N ILE A 295 11.54 14.48 17.93
CA ILE A 295 12.73 15.31 17.67
C ILE A 295 12.92 16.31 18.83
N ALA A 296 11.85 17.00 19.24
CA ALA A 296 11.86 17.99 20.33
C ALA A 296 12.34 17.38 21.65
N ASP A 297 11.75 16.26 22.07
CA ASP A 297 12.12 15.52 23.28
C ASP A 297 13.59 15.10 23.26
N SER A 298 14.09 14.67 22.09
CA SER A 298 15.48 14.24 21.95
C SER A 298 16.49 15.38 22.08
N MET A 299 16.05 16.63 21.92
CA MET A 299 16.87 17.84 22.03
C MET A 299 16.59 18.66 23.29
N GLY A 300 15.51 18.35 24.02
CA GLY A 300 15.06 19.10 25.18
C GLY A 300 14.53 20.50 24.84
N VAL A 301 13.81 20.62 23.72
CA VAL A 301 13.22 21.89 23.24
C VAL A 301 11.70 21.79 23.17
N GLU A 302 11.02 22.93 23.06
CA GLU A 302 9.56 22.98 23.00
C GLU A 302 9.01 22.51 21.64
N PHE A 303 7.74 22.12 21.62
CA PHE A 303 7.03 21.62 20.46
C PHE A 303 5.75 22.41 20.20
N ALA A 304 5.44 22.67 18.93
CA ALA A 304 4.18 23.27 18.48
C ALA A 304 3.55 22.49 17.32
N LEU A 305 2.22 22.58 17.17
CA LEU A 305 1.45 21.90 16.14
C LEU A 305 0.60 22.90 15.37
N ILE A 306 0.65 22.84 14.04
CA ILE A 306 -0.25 23.59 13.18
C ILE A 306 -1.42 22.68 12.80
N HIS A 307 -2.65 23.20 12.98
CA HIS A 307 -3.87 22.53 12.56
C HIS A 307 -4.58 23.38 11.51
N LYS A 308 -4.73 22.83 10.30
CA LYS A 308 -5.43 23.50 9.20
C LYS A 308 -6.93 23.16 9.28
N VAL A 309 -7.75 24.19 9.44
CA VAL A 309 -9.21 24.10 9.33
C VAL A 309 -9.62 24.46 7.90
N CYS A 310 -10.30 23.53 7.21
CA CYS A 310 -10.91 23.79 5.91
C CYS A 310 -12.40 24.03 6.09
N TYR A 311 -12.87 25.25 5.83
CA TYR A 311 -14.30 25.56 5.82
C TYR A 311 -14.89 25.15 4.46
N SER A 312 -15.91 24.29 4.46
CA SER A 312 -16.79 24.15 3.31
C SER A 312 -17.71 25.36 3.27
N ASN A 313 -17.66 26.14 2.20
CA ASN A 313 -18.73 27.09 1.90
C ASN A 313 -19.97 26.27 1.52
N ASP A 314 -20.77 25.87 2.51
CA ASP A 314 -22.14 25.45 2.27
C ASP A 314 -22.95 26.72 1.99
N PRO A 315 -23.52 26.91 0.78
CA PRO A 315 -24.43 28.01 0.54
C PRO A 315 -25.67 27.84 1.43
N ALA A 316 -25.96 28.87 2.21
CA ALA A 316 -27.13 28.99 3.08
C ALA A 316 -28.45 28.95 2.29
#